data_AF-A0A3D0WZH2-F1
#
_entry.id   AF-A0A3D0WZH2-F1
#
_cell.length_a   1.000
_cell.length_b   1.000
_cell.length_c   1.000
_cell.angle_alpha   90.00
_cell.angle_beta   90.00
_cell.angle_gamma   90.00
#
_symmetry.space_group_name_H-M   'P 1'
#
loop_
_entity.id
_entity.type
_entity.pdbx_description
1 polymer ?
#
loop_
_entity_poly.entity_id
_entity_poly.type
_entity_poly.pdbx_seq_one_letter_code
_entity_poly.pdbx_strand_id
1 'polypeptide(L)'
;MKKLTAVLLSISLLASLAGSLSGCAKSTSSESSAAGSSAGSAVSAVSAAPVTIGSKDFTENLIVAEIYAEALEGQGVKVNRKFNLGSSVIHSALTSGQIDLYPEYTGTGLLTILKHSLVTDPKEVYNIVKSEYKTKFKAVWLDYSPANDSQGLVILKSVADQYNIKTISDLQKNAGKIRFASQGEFDKRDDGLPALEKAYGKFNFKSDAIYDNSLKYQILSQNKADLAVAYTT
;
A
#
# COMPACT_ATOMS: atom_id res chain seq x y z
N MET A 1 17.87 -23.61 -13.44
CA MET A 1 17.28 -22.72 -12.41
C MET A 1 16.44 -23.57 -11.47
N LYS A 2 16.66 -23.52 -10.15
CA LYS A 2 15.80 -24.23 -9.18
C LYS A 2 14.51 -23.41 -9.00
N LYS A 3 13.33 -24.03 -9.15
CA LYS A 3 12.05 -23.33 -8.93
C LYS A 3 11.88 -23.01 -7.45
N LEU A 4 11.73 -21.72 -7.11
CA LEU A 4 11.36 -21.30 -5.77
C LEU A 4 9.94 -21.82 -5.50
N THR A 5 9.78 -22.62 -4.43
CA THR A 5 8.47 -23.12 -4.01
C THR A 5 8.26 -22.66 -2.57
N ALA A 6 7.23 -21.86 -2.34
CA ALA A 6 6.93 -21.26 -1.04
C ALA A 6 5.47 -21.51 -0.66
N VAL A 7 5.18 -21.48 0.65
CA VAL A 7 3.84 -21.58 1.20
C VAL A 7 3.45 -20.22 1.78
N LEU A 8 2.29 -19.70 1.37
CA LEU A 8 1.71 -18.47 1.91
C LEU A 8 0.91 -18.79 3.18
N LEU A 9 1.24 -18.11 4.28
CA LEU A 9 0.47 -18.11 5.52
C LEU A 9 -0.39 -16.84 5.55
N SER A 10 -1.70 -16.99 5.37
CA SER A 10 -2.66 -15.89 5.31
C SER A 10 -2.95 -15.30 6.69
N ILE A 11 -2.86 -13.97 6.81
CA ILE A 11 -3.21 -13.23 8.03
C ILE A 11 -4.68 -12.78 7.93
N SER A 12 -5.62 -13.67 8.24
CA SER A 12 -7.05 -13.39 8.20
C SER A 12 -7.58 -12.93 9.57
N LEU A 13 -7.81 -11.63 9.74
CA LEU A 13 -8.41 -11.07 10.95
C LEU A 13 -9.94 -11.08 10.83
N LEU A 14 -10.61 -11.91 11.64
CA LEU A 14 -12.08 -12.03 11.66
C LEU A 14 -12.73 -10.83 12.36
N ALA A 15 -13.63 -10.14 11.66
CA ALA A 15 -14.51 -9.10 12.22
C ALA A 15 -15.98 -9.44 11.90
N SER A 16 -16.81 -9.57 12.94
CA SER A 16 -18.23 -9.92 12.84
C SER A 16 -19.12 -8.69 12.61
N LEU A 17 -20.11 -8.82 11.72
CA LEU A 17 -20.88 -7.72 11.14
C LEU A 17 -22.24 -7.48 11.83
N ALA A 18 -22.55 -6.21 12.10
CA ALA A 18 -23.90 -5.63 12.26
C ALA A 18 -23.75 -4.12 11.92
N GLY A 19 -24.51 -3.49 11.02
CA GLY A 19 -25.96 -3.50 10.87
C GLY A 19 -26.56 -2.40 11.77
N SER A 20 -27.26 -1.35 11.32
CA SER A 20 -27.85 -1.06 9.99
C SER A 20 -28.55 0.32 9.97
N LEU A 21 -28.88 0.86 8.77
CA LEU A 21 -29.92 1.91 8.50
C LEU A 21 -29.66 3.33 9.08
N SER A 22 -30.24 4.44 8.60
CA SER A 22 -30.83 4.87 7.30
C SER A 22 -31.11 6.39 7.40
N GLY A 23 -31.11 7.17 6.31
CA GLY A 23 -31.45 8.60 6.40
C GLY A 23 -31.23 9.46 5.14
N CYS A 24 -32.20 9.47 4.22
CA CYS A 24 -32.23 10.40 3.10
C CYS A 24 -32.90 11.75 3.47
N ALA A 25 -32.38 12.85 2.94
CA ALA A 25 -33.16 14.08 2.71
C ALA A 25 -32.68 14.85 1.46
N LYS A 26 -33.58 14.97 0.48
CA LYS A 26 -33.61 15.94 -0.63
C LYS A 26 -34.33 17.22 -0.13
N SER A 27 -34.30 18.42 -0.74
CA SER A 27 -33.75 18.94 -2.01
C SER A 27 -33.90 20.48 -2.06
N THR A 28 -33.54 21.10 -3.19
CA THR A 28 -34.07 22.38 -3.77
C THR A 28 -33.74 23.69 -3.02
N SER A 29 -33.45 24.83 -3.67
CA SER A 29 -33.36 25.23 -5.09
C SER A 29 -32.17 26.23 -5.26
N SER A 30 -31.88 26.95 -6.36
CA SER A 30 -32.54 27.18 -7.66
C SER A 30 -31.50 27.47 -8.77
N GLU A 31 -31.94 27.72 -10.00
CA GLU A 31 -31.13 28.23 -11.11
C GLU A 31 -31.22 29.77 -11.22
N SER A 32 -30.22 30.41 -11.84
CA SER A 32 -30.43 31.55 -12.75
C SER A 32 -29.22 31.72 -13.68
N SER A 33 -29.51 31.99 -14.96
CA SER A 33 -28.56 32.11 -16.05
C SER A 33 -28.16 33.57 -16.33
N ALA A 34 -26.97 33.76 -16.90
CA ALA A 34 -26.66 34.89 -17.78
C ALA A 34 -25.49 34.55 -18.70
N ALA A 35 -25.68 34.71 -20.01
CA ALA A 35 -24.61 34.62 -21.02
C ALA A 35 -24.00 36.00 -21.28
N GLY A 36 -22.72 36.07 -21.65
CA GLY A 36 -22.03 37.36 -21.78
C GLY A 36 -20.69 37.35 -22.51
N SER A 37 -20.74 37.18 -23.84
CA SER A 37 -19.78 37.62 -24.89
C SER A 37 -18.27 37.35 -24.76
N SER A 38 -17.70 36.84 -25.86
CA SER A 38 -16.28 36.56 -26.04
C SER A 38 -15.42 37.79 -26.33
N ALA A 39 -14.33 37.98 -25.58
CA ALA A 39 -13.18 38.78 -25.99
C ALA A 39 -11.94 37.87 -26.08
N GLY A 40 -11.33 37.79 -27.27
CA GLY A 40 -10.18 36.93 -27.51
C GLY A 40 -8.91 37.49 -26.87
N SER A 41 -8.62 37.10 -25.64
CA SER A 41 -7.27 37.22 -25.08
C SER A 41 -6.38 36.14 -25.67
N ALA A 42 -5.32 36.55 -26.35
CA ALA A 42 -4.22 35.66 -26.71
C ALA A 42 -3.53 35.18 -25.42
N VAL A 43 -3.96 34.03 -24.91
CA VAL A 43 -3.27 33.34 -23.81
C VAL A 43 -1.91 32.88 -24.31
N SER A 44 -0.87 33.67 -23.98
CA SER A 44 0.50 33.17 -23.94
C SER A 44 0.49 31.84 -23.22
N ALA A 45 0.89 30.76 -23.90
CA ALA A 45 0.91 29.43 -23.33
C ALA A 45 1.94 29.39 -22.19
N VAL A 46 1.48 29.66 -20.97
CA VAL A 46 2.16 29.27 -19.74
C VAL A 46 2.32 27.77 -19.85
N SER A 47 3.53 27.31 -20.17
CA SER A 47 3.80 25.88 -20.16
C SER A 47 3.57 25.41 -18.74
N ALA A 48 2.53 24.59 -18.54
CA ALA A 48 2.17 24.09 -17.22
C ALA A 48 3.42 23.49 -16.55
N ALA A 49 3.58 23.79 -15.25
CA ALA A 49 4.66 23.20 -14.47
C ALA A 49 4.59 21.67 -14.58
N PRO A 50 5.72 20.96 -14.75
CA PRO A 50 5.69 19.50 -14.87
C PRO A 50 5.09 18.86 -13.62
N VAL A 51 4.21 17.88 -13.81
CA VAL A 51 3.62 17.10 -12.72
C VAL A 51 4.68 16.15 -12.17
N THR A 52 4.95 16.21 -10.88
CA THR A 52 5.97 15.38 -10.23
C THR A 52 5.34 14.12 -9.65
N ILE A 53 5.59 12.97 -10.27
CA ILE A 53 5.03 11.67 -9.85
C ILE A 53 6.03 10.96 -8.94
N GLY A 54 5.59 10.56 -7.75
CA GLY A 54 6.34 9.75 -6.81
C GLY A 54 6.02 8.26 -6.93
N SER A 55 6.91 7.43 -6.38
CA SER A 55 6.63 6.01 -6.11
C SER A 55 7.29 5.58 -4.80
N LYS A 56 6.69 4.58 -4.16
CA LYS A 56 7.31 3.80 -3.08
C LYS A 56 8.46 2.95 -3.62
N ASP A 57 9.27 2.47 -2.69
CA ASP A 57 10.47 1.66 -2.85
C ASP A 57 10.19 0.17 -3.13
N PHE A 58 9.22 -0.13 -4.01
CA PHE A 58 8.92 -1.50 -4.43
C PHE A 58 8.32 -1.61 -5.83
N THR A 59 8.49 -2.79 -6.43
CA THR A 59 8.29 -3.06 -7.87
C THR A 59 6.90 -2.69 -8.39
N GLU A 60 5.81 -3.07 -7.70
CA GLU A 60 4.47 -2.72 -8.15
C GLU A 60 4.28 -1.19 -8.18
N ASN A 61 4.67 -0.49 -7.11
CA ASN A 61 4.48 0.95 -7.03
C ASN A 61 5.34 1.71 -8.07
N LEU A 62 6.55 1.22 -8.36
CA LEU A 62 7.39 1.70 -9.47
C LEU A 62 6.69 1.55 -10.83
N ILE A 63 6.12 0.37 -11.11
CA ILE A 63 5.41 0.09 -12.36
C ILE A 63 4.14 0.94 -12.48
N VAL A 64 3.33 1.03 -11.43
CA VAL A 64 2.08 1.81 -11.45
C VAL A 64 2.36 3.32 -11.57
N ALA A 65 3.41 3.83 -10.92
CA ALA A 65 3.84 5.22 -11.08
C ALA A 65 4.35 5.52 -12.50
N GLU A 66 5.05 4.58 -13.15
CA GLU A 66 5.45 4.71 -14.55
C GLU A 66 4.25 4.69 -15.51
N ILE A 67 3.25 3.82 -15.25
CA ILE A 67 1.98 3.83 -15.99
C ILE A 67 1.28 5.20 -15.88
N TYR A 68 1.31 5.83 -14.70
CA TYR A 68 0.76 7.19 -14.53
C TYR A 68 1.57 8.24 -15.30
N ALA A 69 2.91 8.11 -15.35
CA ALA A 69 3.77 9.01 -16.09
C ALA A 69 3.51 8.95 -17.61
N GLU A 70 3.58 7.74 -18.19
CA GLU A 70 3.32 7.49 -19.61
C GLU A 70 1.90 7.92 -20.02
N ALA A 71 0.90 7.69 -19.17
CA ALA A 71 -0.49 8.11 -19.45
C ALA A 71 -0.64 9.65 -19.50
N LEU A 72 0.07 10.39 -18.65
CA LEU A 72 0.07 11.85 -18.63
C LEU A 72 0.90 12.44 -19.78
N GLU A 73 2.07 11.88 -20.06
CA GLU A 73 2.93 12.27 -21.18
C GLU A 73 2.25 12.01 -22.53
N GLY A 74 1.48 10.93 -22.65
CA GLY A 74 0.62 10.64 -23.81
C GLY A 74 -0.51 11.67 -24.03
N GLN A 75 -0.83 12.51 -23.04
CA GLN A 75 -1.74 13.66 -23.16
C GLN A 75 -0.99 15.01 -23.29
N GLY A 76 0.33 14.99 -23.47
CA GLY A 76 1.17 16.18 -23.60
C GLY A 76 1.51 16.87 -22.27
N VAL A 77 1.20 16.26 -21.12
CA VAL A 77 1.59 16.77 -19.81
C VAL A 77 3.06 16.42 -19.56
N LYS A 78 3.89 17.41 -19.20
CA LYS A 78 5.28 17.16 -18.79
C LYS A 78 5.29 16.48 -17.42
N VAL A 79 6.08 15.41 -17.26
CA VAL A 79 6.20 14.68 -16.00
C VAL A 79 7.63 14.69 -15.47
N ASN A 80 7.78 14.93 -14.17
CA ASN A 80 9.01 14.65 -13.43
C ASN A 80 8.83 13.34 -12.65
N ARG A 81 9.71 12.35 -12.83
CA ARG A 81 9.68 11.08 -12.08
C ARG A 81 10.55 11.19 -10.82
N LYS A 82 9.95 11.10 -9.63
CA LYS A 82 10.63 11.10 -8.30
C LYS A 82 10.35 9.80 -7.55
N PHE A 83 10.80 8.71 -8.14
CA PHE A 83 10.49 7.34 -7.74
C PHE A 83 11.38 6.83 -6.60
N ASN A 84 11.06 5.63 -6.10
CA ASN A 84 11.83 4.90 -5.10
C ASN A 84 12.04 5.66 -3.78
N LEU A 85 10.98 6.34 -3.32
CA LEU A 85 10.92 6.98 -2.02
C LEU A 85 10.53 5.95 -0.95
N GLY A 86 11.14 6.04 0.24
CA GLY A 86 10.78 5.18 1.35
C GLY A 86 9.30 5.28 1.70
N SER A 87 8.66 4.12 1.92
CA SER A 87 7.22 4.03 2.19
C SER A 87 6.73 4.89 3.38
N SER A 88 7.60 5.19 4.35
CA SER A 88 7.33 6.06 5.50
C SER A 88 7.45 7.57 5.23
N VAL A 89 8.09 7.98 4.12
CA VAL A 89 8.31 9.40 3.78
C VAL A 89 7.47 9.91 2.62
N ILE A 90 6.93 9.04 1.77
CA ILE A 90 6.22 9.45 0.54
C ILE A 90 4.96 10.29 0.79
N HIS A 91 4.18 9.98 1.83
CA HIS A 91 3.02 10.80 2.18
C HIS A 91 3.42 12.22 2.58
N SER A 92 4.53 12.37 3.32
CA SER A 92 5.10 13.67 3.65
C SER A 92 5.67 14.39 2.43
N ALA A 93 6.16 13.66 1.41
CA ALA A 93 6.54 14.25 0.13
C ALA A 93 5.31 14.81 -0.60
N LEU A 94 4.18 14.11 -0.60
CA LEU A 94 2.93 14.63 -1.17
C LEU A 94 2.46 15.90 -0.44
N THR A 95 2.34 15.85 0.89
CA THR A 95 1.79 16.99 1.66
C THR A 95 2.73 18.20 1.75
N SER A 96 4.02 18.04 1.42
CA SER A 96 4.98 19.14 1.28
C SER A 96 5.14 19.66 -0.15
N GLY A 97 4.38 19.14 -1.12
CA GLY A 97 4.47 19.55 -2.53
C GLY A 97 5.78 19.12 -3.22
N GLN A 98 6.45 18.11 -2.68
CA GLN A 98 7.65 17.50 -3.28
C GLN A 98 7.33 16.46 -4.36
N ILE A 99 6.08 15.98 -4.39
CA ILE A 99 5.43 15.18 -5.43
C ILE A 99 3.96 15.62 -5.47
N ASP A 100 3.32 15.51 -6.63
CA ASP A 100 1.92 15.89 -6.87
C ASP A 100 0.99 14.66 -6.91
N LEU A 101 1.52 13.50 -7.28
CA LEU A 101 0.78 12.24 -7.47
C LEU A 101 1.66 11.04 -7.09
N TYR A 102 1.09 10.01 -6.46
CA TYR A 102 1.70 8.68 -6.35
C TYR A 102 0.62 7.60 -6.17
N PRO A 103 0.91 6.32 -6.43
CA PRO A 103 -0.03 5.22 -6.15
C PRO A 103 -0.04 4.88 -4.65
N GLU A 104 -1.21 4.89 -4.01
CA GLU A 104 -1.39 4.57 -2.59
C GLU A 104 -2.51 3.54 -2.37
N TYR A 105 -2.38 2.77 -1.29
CA TYR A 105 -3.24 1.64 -0.93
C TYR A 105 -4.21 2.08 0.16
N THR A 106 -5.50 1.81 -0.04
CA THR A 106 -6.58 2.28 0.85
C THR A 106 -6.38 1.86 2.31
N GLY A 107 -5.92 0.63 2.56
CA GLY A 107 -5.56 0.14 3.90
C GLY A 107 -4.41 0.91 4.57
N THR A 108 -3.36 1.27 3.82
CA THR A 108 -2.27 2.12 4.33
C THR A 108 -2.78 3.54 4.62
N GLY A 109 -3.65 4.07 3.74
CA GLY A 109 -4.31 5.35 3.95
C GLY A 109 -5.12 5.40 5.25
N LEU A 110 -5.89 4.35 5.54
CA LEU A 110 -6.72 4.23 6.75
C LEU A 110 -5.86 4.04 8.01
N LEU A 111 -5.08 2.95 8.06
CA LEU A 111 -4.40 2.48 9.28
C LEU A 111 -3.14 3.29 9.58
N THR A 112 -2.28 3.47 8.56
CA THR A 112 -0.94 4.03 8.78
C THR A 112 -0.98 5.55 8.84
N ILE A 113 -1.78 6.19 7.98
CA ILE A 113 -1.76 7.65 7.76
C ILE A 113 -2.88 8.36 8.54
N LEU A 114 -4.14 7.90 8.43
CA LEU A 114 -5.26 8.49 9.19
C LEU A 114 -5.36 8.00 10.64
N LYS A 115 -4.65 6.91 10.99
CA LYS A 115 -4.65 6.27 12.32
C LYS A 115 -6.04 5.79 12.78
N HIS A 116 -6.87 5.37 11.82
CA HIS A 116 -8.14 4.72 12.12
C HIS A 116 -7.96 3.25 12.52
N SER A 117 -8.96 2.70 13.21
CA SER A 117 -9.10 1.26 13.43
C SER A 117 -9.44 0.50 12.14
N LEU A 118 -9.22 -0.82 12.14
CA LEU A 118 -9.50 -1.66 10.97
C LEU A 118 -10.97 -1.64 10.57
N VAL A 119 -11.21 -1.26 9.31
CA VAL A 119 -12.47 -1.43 8.58
C VAL A 119 -12.20 -2.41 7.43
N THR A 120 -13.09 -3.38 7.23
CA THR A 120 -12.87 -4.50 6.29
C THR A 120 -13.67 -4.40 4.98
N ASP A 121 -14.71 -3.56 4.90
CA ASP A 121 -15.40 -3.31 3.63
C ASP A 121 -14.57 -2.36 2.73
N PRO A 122 -14.15 -2.78 1.52
CA PRO A 122 -13.26 -1.97 0.69
C PRO A 122 -13.85 -0.62 0.25
N LYS A 123 -15.18 -0.53 0.10
CA LYS A 123 -15.85 0.72 -0.31
C LYS A 123 -15.92 1.69 0.84
N GLU A 124 -16.20 1.20 2.05
CA GLU A 124 -16.18 1.99 3.28
C GLU A 124 -14.78 2.57 3.55
N VAL A 125 -13.73 1.73 3.48
CA VAL A 125 -12.33 2.18 3.59
C VAL A 125 -12.02 3.26 2.57
N TYR A 126 -12.35 3.03 1.29
CA TYR A 126 -12.12 4.01 0.23
C TYR A 126 -12.84 5.34 0.47
N ASN A 127 -14.10 5.29 0.91
CA ASN A 127 -14.90 6.49 1.18
C ASN A 127 -14.37 7.32 2.35
N ILE A 128 -13.98 6.66 3.46
CA ILE A 128 -13.35 7.31 4.62
C ILE A 128 -12.06 8.00 4.18
N VAL A 129 -11.18 7.25 3.52
CA VAL A 129 -9.86 7.73 3.10
C VAL A 129 -9.97 8.89 2.09
N LYS A 130 -10.83 8.78 1.07
CA LYS A 130 -11.09 9.83 0.07
C LYS A 130 -11.63 11.11 0.70
N SER A 131 -12.55 11.00 1.66
CA SER A 131 -13.14 12.14 2.36
C SER A 131 -12.11 12.85 3.24
N GLU A 132 -11.38 12.09 4.06
CA GLU A 132 -10.46 12.67 5.04
C GLU A 132 -9.16 13.21 4.44
N TYR A 133 -8.64 12.61 3.37
CA TYR A 133 -7.49 13.19 2.65
C TYR A 133 -7.82 14.57 2.07
N LYS A 134 -9.04 14.73 1.53
CA LYS A 134 -9.50 16.00 0.96
C LYS A 134 -9.63 17.09 2.04
N THR A 135 -10.11 16.73 3.23
CA THR A 135 -10.28 17.70 4.33
C THR A 135 -8.95 18.02 5.03
N LYS A 136 -8.21 16.99 5.46
CA LYS A 136 -6.97 17.09 6.27
C LYS A 136 -5.74 17.50 5.46
N PHE A 137 -5.56 16.96 4.25
CA PHE A 137 -4.31 17.08 3.47
C PHE A 137 -4.46 17.85 2.16
N LYS A 138 -5.69 18.21 1.77
CA LYS A 138 -6.05 18.77 0.45
C LYS A 138 -5.69 17.85 -0.74
N ALA A 139 -5.41 16.59 -0.46
CA ALA A 139 -5.12 15.55 -1.44
C ALA A 139 -6.42 14.87 -1.91
N VAL A 140 -6.47 14.45 -3.17
CA VAL A 140 -7.64 13.80 -3.77
C VAL A 140 -7.30 12.35 -4.11
N TRP A 141 -8.09 11.41 -3.58
CA TRP A 141 -8.06 10.03 -4.05
C TRP A 141 -8.86 9.92 -5.36
N LEU A 142 -8.17 9.46 -6.40
CA LEU A 142 -8.78 9.07 -7.68
C LEU A 142 -9.53 7.74 -7.52
N ASP A 143 -10.14 7.25 -8.60
CA ASP A 143 -10.83 5.96 -8.59
C ASP A 143 -9.83 4.82 -8.37
N TYR A 144 -10.19 3.87 -7.49
CA TYR A 144 -9.29 2.81 -7.05
C TYR A 144 -9.34 1.58 -7.98
N SER A 145 -8.20 0.88 -8.09
CA SER A 145 -8.12 -0.37 -8.84
C SER A 145 -8.93 -1.48 -8.16
N PRO A 146 -9.58 -2.39 -8.92
CA PRO A 146 -10.17 -3.61 -8.36
C PRO A 146 -9.11 -4.63 -7.91
N ALA A 147 -7.83 -4.43 -8.23
CA ALA A 147 -6.75 -5.25 -7.71
C ALA A 147 -6.59 -5.06 -6.19
N ASN A 148 -6.27 -6.15 -5.49
CA ASN A 148 -6.03 -6.13 -4.05
C ASN A 148 -4.62 -6.64 -3.78
N ASP A 149 -3.79 -5.79 -3.18
CA ASP A 149 -2.51 -6.20 -2.58
C ASP A 149 -2.71 -6.42 -1.08
N SER A 150 -2.57 -7.67 -0.65
CA SER A 150 -2.68 -8.10 0.74
C SER A 150 -1.38 -8.77 1.18
N GLN A 151 -0.92 -8.38 2.35
CA GLN A 151 0.35 -8.85 2.91
C GLN A 151 0.20 -10.21 3.61
N GLY A 152 1.18 -11.09 3.42
CA GLY A 152 1.28 -12.36 4.12
C GLY A 152 2.73 -12.75 4.42
N LEU A 153 2.90 -13.88 5.12
CA LEU A 153 4.21 -14.47 5.35
C LEU A 153 4.42 -15.64 4.40
N VAL A 154 5.58 -15.69 3.72
CA VAL A 154 5.97 -16.81 2.87
C VAL A 154 7.19 -17.53 3.44
N ILE A 155 7.08 -18.85 3.51
CA ILE A 155 8.14 -19.74 3.99
C ILE A 155 8.59 -20.69 2.88
N LEU A 156 9.89 -20.99 2.80
CA LEU A 156 10.42 -22.01 1.90
C LEU A 156 9.72 -23.35 2.14
N LYS A 157 9.19 -23.97 1.07
CA LYS A 157 8.44 -25.23 1.19
C LYS A 157 9.24 -26.34 1.88
N SER A 158 10.54 -26.45 1.60
CA SER A 158 11.42 -27.43 2.26
C SER A 158 11.49 -27.24 3.79
N VAL A 159 11.46 -25.99 4.26
CA VAL A 159 11.52 -25.66 5.70
C VAL A 159 10.14 -25.87 6.34
N ALA A 160 9.07 -25.50 5.63
CA ALA A 160 7.70 -25.74 6.06
C ALA A 160 7.41 -27.25 6.19
N ASP A 161 7.82 -28.05 5.21
CA ASP A 161 7.67 -29.51 5.24
C ASP A 161 8.55 -30.13 6.35
N GLN A 162 9.81 -29.68 6.51
CA GLN A 162 10.74 -30.17 7.54
C GLN A 162 10.25 -29.94 8.98
N TYR A 163 9.57 -28.82 9.24
CA TYR A 163 9.07 -28.48 10.58
C TYR A 163 7.54 -28.59 10.72
N ASN A 164 6.85 -29.15 9.71
CA ASN A 164 5.39 -29.26 9.62
C ASN A 164 4.65 -27.93 9.90
N ILE A 165 5.14 -26.83 9.33
CA ILE A 165 4.56 -25.49 9.48
C ILE A 165 3.45 -25.31 8.44
N LYS A 166 2.19 -25.22 8.92
CA LYS A 166 1.01 -24.99 8.07
C LYS A 166 0.22 -23.74 8.48
N THR A 167 0.43 -23.25 9.69
CA THR A 167 -0.23 -22.07 10.26
C THR A 167 0.78 -21.09 10.85
N ILE A 168 0.35 -19.85 11.10
CA ILE A 168 1.15 -18.86 11.84
C ILE A 168 1.49 -19.38 13.26
N SER A 169 0.59 -20.14 13.89
CA SER A 169 0.84 -20.79 15.19
C SER A 169 1.94 -21.84 15.13
N ASP A 170 2.06 -22.60 14.04
CA ASP A 170 3.15 -23.57 13.85
C ASP A 170 4.49 -22.86 13.56
N LEU A 171 4.43 -21.75 12.83
CA LEU A 171 5.58 -20.88 12.58
C LEU A 171 6.10 -20.30 13.91
N GLN A 172 5.21 -19.79 14.76
CA GLN A 172 5.56 -19.23 16.08
C GLN A 172 6.25 -20.27 16.96
N LYS A 173 5.67 -21.47 17.07
CA LYS A 173 6.26 -22.60 17.83
C LYS A 173 7.64 -23.03 17.31
N ASN A 174 7.91 -22.83 16.03
CA ASN A 174 9.18 -23.19 15.40
C ASN A 174 10.13 -22.01 15.19
N ALA A 175 9.78 -20.78 15.61
CA ALA A 175 10.49 -19.56 15.24
C ALA A 175 12.01 -19.64 15.49
N GLY A 176 12.44 -20.23 16.61
CA GLY A 176 13.86 -20.43 16.95
C GLY A 176 14.67 -21.31 16.00
N LYS A 177 14.05 -21.88 14.96
CA LYS A 177 14.70 -22.63 13.87
C LYS A 177 14.72 -21.85 12.55
N ILE A 178 13.93 -20.78 12.44
CA ILE A 178 13.62 -20.04 11.21
C ILE A 178 14.48 -18.78 11.12
N ARG A 179 15.16 -18.59 9.99
CA ARG A 179 15.83 -17.34 9.63
C ARG A 179 14.84 -16.42 8.91
N PHE A 180 14.55 -15.27 9.49
CA PHE A 180 13.66 -14.27 8.91
C PHE A 180 14.44 -13.26 8.06
N ALA A 181 13.99 -13.05 6.82
CA ALA A 181 14.40 -11.95 5.97
C ALA A 181 13.41 -10.80 6.12
N SER A 182 13.65 -9.96 7.12
CA SER A 182 12.87 -8.76 7.40
C SER A 182 13.07 -7.67 6.34
N GLN A 183 12.08 -6.79 6.19
CA GLN A 183 12.14 -5.55 5.41
C GLN A 183 12.20 -4.29 6.32
N GLY A 184 12.39 -4.46 7.64
CA GLY A 184 12.56 -3.41 8.66
C GLY A 184 11.30 -2.63 9.03
N GLU A 185 10.44 -2.30 8.06
CA GLU A 185 9.16 -1.62 8.29
C GLU A 185 8.12 -2.55 8.94
N PHE A 186 8.04 -3.80 8.47
CA PHE A 186 7.10 -4.80 9.00
C PHE A 186 7.29 -5.05 10.51
N ASP A 187 8.52 -5.00 10.99
CA ASP A 187 8.86 -5.28 12.38
C ASP A 187 8.38 -4.19 13.34
N LYS A 188 8.12 -2.99 12.80
CA LYS A 188 7.78 -1.78 13.56
C LYS A 188 6.33 -1.34 13.41
N ARG A 189 5.68 -1.68 12.30
CA ARG A 189 4.28 -1.33 12.04
C ARG A 189 3.35 -1.98 13.05
N ASP A 190 2.39 -1.24 13.59
CA ASP A 190 1.40 -1.76 14.55
C ASP A 190 0.59 -2.94 13.99
N ASP A 191 0.36 -2.97 12.67
CA ASP A 191 -0.32 -4.04 11.92
C ASP A 191 0.63 -5.10 11.34
N GLY A 192 1.93 -5.03 11.68
CA GLY A 192 2.99 -5.95 11.24
C GLY A 192 3.33 -7.04 12.27
N LEU A 193 4.62 -7.24 12.52
CA LEU A 193 5.10 -8.21 13.52
C LEU A 193 4.51 -7.98 14.93
N PRO A 194 4.37 -6.74 15.44
CA PRO A 194 3.67 -6.46 16.71
C PRO A 194 2.24 -7.03 16.78
N ALA A 195 1.44 -6.93 15.71
CA ALA A 195 0.10 -7.52 15.66
C ALA A 195 0.15 -9.05 15.69
N LEU A 196 1.11 -9.66 14.98
CA LEU A 196 1.32 -11.12 15.03
C LEU A 196 1.78 -11.57 16.42
N GLU A 197 2.68 -10.85 17.08
CA GLU A 197 3.13 -11.20 18.44
C GLU A 197 2.00 -11.07 19.47
N LYS A 198 1.12 -10.08 19.31
CA LYS A 198 -0.09 -9.93 20.13
C LYS A 198 -1.10 -11.07 19.92
N ALA A 199 -1.20 -11.61 18.70
CA ALA A 199 -2.17 -12.65 18.36
C ALA A 199 -1.67 -14.08 18.61
N TYR A 200 -0.38 -14.35 18.38
CA TYR A 200 0.21 -15.69 18.38
C TYR A 200 1.32 -15.90 19.42
N GLY A 201 1.78 -14.84 20.09
CA GLY A 201 2.94 -14.85 20.97
C GLY A 201 4.24 -14.50 20.25
N LYS A 202 5.28 -14.19 21.03
CA LYS A 202 6.57 -13.68 20.55
C LYS A 202 7.23 -14.62 19.52
N PHE A 203 7.72 -14.08 18.39
CA PHE A 203 8.47 -14.84 17.39
C PHE A 203 9.97 -14.73 17.67
N ASN A 204 10.49 -15.64 18.50
CA ASN A 204 11.91 -15.72 18.80
C ASN A 204 12.67 -16.35 17.62
N PHE A 205 12.82 -15.62 16.50
CA PHE A 205 13.47 -16.11 15.28
C PHE A 205 14.93 -16.54 15.53
N LYS A 206 15.40 -17.56 14.79
CA LYS A 206 16.81 -18.01 14.85
C LYS A 206 17.78 -16.90 14.47
N SER A 207 17.40 -16.10 13.50
CA SER A 207 18.04 -14.85 13.11
C SER A 207 17.01 -13.97 12.46
N ASP A 208 17.06 -12.67 12.75
CA ASP A 208 16.34 -11.64 12.02
C ASP A 208 17.38 -10.77 11.32
N ALA A 209 17.26 -10.62 10.00
CA ALA A 209 18.17 -9.85 9.18
C ALA A 209 17.36 -8.99 8.20
N ILE A 210 17.61 -7.68 8.23
CA ILE A 210 16.97 -6.72 7.33
C ILE A 210 17.62 -6.85 5.95
N TYR A 211 16.79 -7.09 4.94
CA TYR A 211 17.15 -7.07 3.54
C TYR A 211 16.29 -6.07 2.78
N ASP A 212 16.85 -5.54 1.68
CA ASP A 212 16.10 -4.78 0.70
C ASP A 212 14.89 -5.60 0.17
N ASN A 213 13.73 -4.95 0.06
CA ASN A 213 12.48 -5.58 -0.32
C ASN A 213 12.52 -6.20 -1.73
N SER A 214 13.30 -5.63 -2.66
CA SER A 214 13.50 -6.20 -4.00
C SER A 214 14.29 -7.51 -3.97
N LEU A 215 15.14 -7.71 -2.96
CA LEU A 215 16.04 -8.85 -2.85
C LEU A 215 15.42 -10.06 -2.13
N LYS A 216 14.30 -9.91 -1.41
CA LYS A 216 13.76 -10.98 -0.54
C LYS A 216 13.55 -12.33 -1.22
N TYR A 217 13.00 -12.35 -2.44
CA TYR A 217 12.84 -13.59 -3.22
C TYR A 217 14.18 -14.18 -3.69
N GLN A 218 15.18 -13.33 -3.96
CA GLN A 218 16.55 -13.77 -4.23
C GLN A 218 17.19 -14.38 -2.97
N ILE A 219 17.00 -13.75 -1.80
CA ILE A 219 17.50 -14.26 -0.50
C ILE A 219 16.90 -15.64 -0.18
N LEU A 220 15.58 -15.82 -0.38
CA LEU A 220 14.92 -17.12 -0.22
C LEU A 220 15.43 -18.15 -1.25
N SER A 221 15.51 -17.81 -2.54
CA SER A 221 15.98 -18.75 -3.58
C SER A 221 17.45 -19.15 -3.44
N GLN A 222 18.29 -18.29 -2.84
CA GLN A 222 19.68 -18.58 -2.48
C GLN A 222 19.81 -19.31 -1.12
N ASN A 223 18.70 -19.68 -0.48
CA ASN A 223 18.65 -20.32 0.84
C ASN A 223 19.39 -19.53 1.94
N LYS A 224 19.41 -18.19 1.84
CA LYS A 224 20.05 -17.29 2.82
C LYS A 224 19.13 -17.00 4.02
N ALA A 225 17.83 -17.00 3.79
CA ALA A 225 16.79 -17.00 4.83
C ALA A 225 15.69 -18.03 4.49
N ASP A 226 14.77 -18.25 5.42
CA ASP A 226 13.72 -19.27 5.34
C ASP A 226 12.31 -18.67 5.20
N LEU A 227 12.09 -17.49 5.79
CA LEU A 227 10.82 -16.76 5.87
C LEU A 227 11.01 -15.32 5.35
N ALA A 228 10.02 -14.77 4.64
CA ALA A 228 9.96 -13.35 4.28
C ALA A 228 8.51 -12.84 4.28
N VAL A 229 8.33 -11.51 4.24
CA VAL A 229 7.03 -10.90 3.98
C VAL A 229 6.78 -10.89 2.47
N ALA A 230 5.61 -11.34 2.03
CA ALA A 230 5.17 -11.27 0.65
C ALA A 230 3.81 -10.59 0.53
N TYR A 231 3.44 -10.36 -0.72
CA TYR A 231 2.29 -9.61 -1.18
C TYR A 231 1.50 -10.51 -2.14
N THR A 232 0.23 -10.19 -2.41
CA THR A 232 -0.58 -10.99 -3.35
C THR A 232 -0.30 -10.67 -4.82
N THR A 233 0.58 -9.70 -5.07
CA THR A 233 1.10 -9.25 -6.37
C THR A 233 2.63 -9.31 -6.43
#